data_AF-A0AAQ3M5S0-F1
#
_entry.id   AF-A0AAQ3M5S0-F1
#
_cell.length_a   1.000
_cell.length_b   1.000
_cell.length_c   1.000
_cell.angle_alpha   90.00
_cell.angle_beta   90.00
_cell.angle_gamma   90.00
#
_symmetry.space_group_name_H-M   'P 1'
#
loop_
_entity.id
_entity.type
_entity.pdbx_description
1 polymer ?
#
loop_
_entity_poly.entity_id
_entity_poly.type
_entity_poly.pdbx_seq_one_letter_code
_entity_poly.pdbx_strand_id
1 'polypeptide(L)'
;MDSSTHNALQGCVASLQSSMQLLESSINILDSGVSDYPRLTKVLQTTRHFELVSENELVTAQSSLLSEIQPEVSVLLSRVETYLDKLERREQSLIAKAELQEGRLSQPSRSGTQANSAAKSRICHPLNLDLISFHCMATSIRTCLHSSLKVQRALSLQPQCLTTTISQRRSLRTKPQVTKSSVPDYAFAFDIDGVLLREATPIPGARDALLRLQREKIPFILLTNGGGKSEPERVADLSSRLDVELDTGMFVQSHTPFGEYGHYKEGTVLVVGGDYDKCQRVAKENYGFQKVVTPGDIICAYPDIWPFAKVFADYYKQFAKPLPKPIIPGAQGDETLKIDAIFVYNDPRDWGLDSTIILDLLLSSQGRLGTLSPKNNDPSLPNSGFLQDGQPNLYYSNPDLWWASSYHLPRLGQGGFREAFRGLWTAATNGAELKQTIIGKPYQSTYEFAEQRLRQHRKRLFGSTGLNDPLRKVYMVGDNPESDIRGANGYRSPYGSLWSSLLVKTGVYREGNVPSCEPTVITKDVGEAVEWAIEDAKKMT
;
A
#
# COMPACT_ATOMS: atom_id res chain seq x y z
N MET A 1 62.21 64.74 15.62
CA MET A 1 61.88 63.63 16.53
C MET A 1 62.99 62.61 16.41
N ASP A 2 63.51 62.17 17.56
CA ASP A 2 64.80 61.51 17.68
C ASP A 2 64.72 60.04 17.19
N SER A 3 65.75 59.55 16.50
CA SER A 3 65.78 58.18 15.92
C SER A 3 65.54 57.09 16.97
N SER A 4 65.93 57.38 18.21
CA SER A 4 65.70 56.56 19.40
C SER A 4 64.21 56.32 19.69
N THR A 5 63.38 57.37 19.63
CA THR A 5 61.93 57.28 19.87
C THR A 5 61.19 56.49 18.80
N HIS A 6 61.63 56.56 17.53
CA HIS A 6 61.00 55.80 16.45
C HIS A 6 61.29 54.29 16.58
N ASN A 7 62.53 53.93 16.93
CA ASN A 7 62.91 52.54 17.19
C ASN A 7 62.17 51.94 18.40
N ALA A 8 61.98 52.71 19.47
CA ALA A 8 61.22 52.27 20.63
C ALA A 8 59.74 52.03 20.27
N LEU A 9 59.12 52.94 19.52
CA LEU A 9 57.72 52.79 19.08
C LEU A 9 57.54 51.58 18.16
N GLN A 10 58.49 51.35 17.24
CA GLN A 10 58.49 50.21 16.34
C GLN A 10 58.64 48.88 17.10
N GLY A 11 59.47 48.84 18.15
CA GLY A 11 59.58 47.69 19.05
C GLY A 11 58.29 47.40 19.81
N CYS A 12 57.58 48.44 20.28
CA CYS A 12 56.27 48.29 20.92
C CYS A 12 55.21 47.76 19.95
N VAL A 13 55.16 48.28 18.72
CA VAL A 13 54.21 47.81 17.69
C VAL A 13 54.49 46.36 17.32
N ALA A 14 55.76 45.98 17.14
CA ALA A 14 56.13 44.60 16.86
C ALA A 14 55.72 43.64 18.01
N SER A 15 55.95 44.05 19.26
CA SER A 15 55.56 43.26 20.43
C SER A 15 54.04 43.09 20.54
N LEU A 16 53.27 44.13 20.22
CA LEU A 16 51.81 44.07 20.19
C LEU A 16 51.31 43.14 19.07
N GLN A 17 51.89 43.23 17.88
CA GLN A 17 51.56 42.34 16.76
C GLN A 17 51.84 40.87 17.09
N SER A 18 52.99 40.57 17.69
CA SER A 18 53.30 39.21 18.15
C SER A 18 52.32 38.72 19.23
N SER A 19 51.91 39.61 20.14
CA SER A 19 50.92 39.26 21.18
C SER A 19 49.54 38.96 20.56
N MET A 20 49.13 39.72 19.54
CA MET A 20 47.87 39.46 18.83
C MET A 20 47.92 38.15 18.03
N GLN A 21 49.04 37.85 17.37
CA GLN A 21 49.23 36.59 16.65
C GLN A 21 49.20 35.38 17.59
N LEU A 22 49.79 35.49 18.79
CA LEU A 22 49.73 34.43 19.80
C LEU A 22 48.30 34.23 20.33
N LEU A 23 47.55 35.33 20.51
CA LEU A 23 46.15 35.25 20.93
C LEU A 23 45.29 34.57 19.86
N GLU A 24 45.47 34.95 18.59
CA GLU A 24 44.76 34.37 17.46
C GLU A 24 45.07 32.87 17.31
N SER A 25 46.35 32.49 17.45
CA SER A 25 46.74 31.08 17.50
C SER A 25 46.09 30.34 18.66
N SER A 26 45.97 30.96 19.84
CA SER A 26 45.34 30.34 21.01
C SER A 26 43.84 30.14 20.80
N ILE A 27 43.16 31.11 20.17
CA ILE A 27 41.74 31.02 19.81
C ILE A 27 41.52 29.90 18.80
N ASN A 28 42.36 29.81 17.76
CA ASN A 28 42.23 28.75 16.75
C ASN A 28 42.45 27.35 17.35
N ILE A 29 43.39 27.20 18.28
CA ILE A 29 43.59 25.93 19.00
C ILE A 29 42.36 25.60 19.84
N LEU A 30 41.81 26.58 20.58
CA LEU A 30 40.62 26.37 21.39
C LEU A 30 39.41 25.98 20.54
N ASP A 31 39.18 26.69 19.43
CA ASP A 31 38.07 26.44 18.50
C ASP A 31 38.17 25.04 17.88
N SER A 32 39.37 24.63 17.45
CA SER A 32 39.60 23.27 16.96
C SER A 32 39.33 22.21 18.04
N GLY A 33 39.71 22.48 19.30
CA GLY A 33 39.50 21.57 20.43
C GLY A 33 38.07 21.47 20.92
N VAL A 34 37.26 22.53 20.74
CA VAL A 34 35.86 22.58 21.21
C VAL A 34 34.82 22.41 20.09
N SER A 35 35.24 22.42 18.83
CA SER A 35 34.34 22.29 17.66
C SER A 35 33.45 21.04 17.70
N ASP A 36 33.94 19.94 18.27
CA ASP A 36 33.21 18.66 18.34
C ASP A 36 32.35 18.51 19.62
N TYR A 37 32.39 19.48 20.53
CA TYR A 37 31.68 19.42 21.81
C TYR A 37 30.14 19.30 21.67
N PRO A 38 29.47 19.98 20.71
CA PRO A 38 28.03 19.81 20.50
C PRO A 38 27.64 18.40 20.05
N ARG A 39 28.47 17.75 19.22
CA ARG A 39 28.26 16.36 18.79
C ARG A 39 28.50 15.39 19.95
N LEU A 40 29.60 15.57 20.69
CA LEU A 40 29.92 14.76 21.87
C LEU A 40 28.83 14.81 22.93
N THR A 41 28.24 15.98 23.18
CA THR A 41 27.11 16.14 24.11
C THR A 41 25.91 15.29 23.67
N LYS A 42 25.64 15.21 22.35
CA LYS A 42 24.57 14.38 21.79
C LYS A 42 24.89 12.88 21.80
N VAL A 43 26.15 12.51 21.58
CA VAL A 43 26.62 11.11 21.63
C VAL A 43 26.59 10.58 23.06
N LEU A 44 27.07 11.37 24.03
CA LEU A 44 27.12 11.00 25.44
C LEU A 44 25.76 11.05 26.15
N GLN A 45 24.74 11.66 25.53
CA GLN A 45 23.34 11.62 25.99
C GLN A 45 22.65 10.25 25.75
N THR A 46 23.40 9.16 25.67
CA THR A 46 22.81 7.82 25.47
C THR A 46 22.19 7.29 26.76
N THR A 47 20.86 7.37 26.86
CA THR A 47 20.01 6.66 27.82
C THR A 47 19.73 5.22 27.37
N ARG A 48 20.78 4.46 27.01
CA ARG A 48 20.67 3.02 26.74
C ARG A 48 21.84 2.30 27.37
N HIS A 49 21.54 1.48 28.37
CA HIS A 49 22.47 0.48 28.89
C HIS A 49 22.70 -0.54 27.77
N PHE A 50 23.85 -0.47 27.10
CA PHE A 50 24.30 -1.55 26.24
C PHE A 50 24.95 -2.60 27.14
N GLU A 51 24.27 -3.71 27.32
CA GLU A 51 24.87 -4.90 27.92
C GLU A 51 25.74 -5.55 26.84
N LEU A 52 27.05 -5.56 27.07
CA LEU A 52 28.00 -6.21 26.18
C LEU A 52 27.93 -7.72 26.44
N VAL A 53 27.20 -8.44 25.59
CA VAL A 53 27.17 -9.91 25.60
C VAL A 53 28.39 -10.42 24.85
N SER A 54 29.12 -11.35 25.46
CA SER A 54 30.30 -11.94 24.84
C SER A 54 29.93 -12.85 23.66
N GLU A 55 30.82 -12.97 22.68
CA GLU A 55 30.63 -13.88 21.54
C GLU A 55 30.38 -15.33 22.01
N ASN A 56 31.02 -15.73 23.11
CA ASN A 56 30.86 -17.07 23.70
C ASN A 56 29.46 -17.31 24.26
N GLU A 57 28.86 -16.31 24.92
CA GLU A 57 27.48 -16.38 25.39
C GLU A 57 26.50 -16.44 24.21
N LEU A 58 26.78 -15.71 23.13
CA LEU A 58 25.98 -15.73 21.92
C LEU A 58 26.00 -17.12 21.25
N VAL A 59 27.18 -17.72 21.11
CA VAL A 59 27.36 -19.06 20.52
C VAL A 59 26.70 -20.13 21.39
N THR A 60 26.79 -20.00 22.72
CA THR A 60 26.16 -20.92 23.67
C THR A 60 24.64 -20.84 23.58
N ALA A 61 24.08 -19.62 23.55
CA ALA A 61 22.65 -19.40 23.39
C ALA A 61 22.12 -19.94 22.05
N GLN A 62 22.85 -19.70 20.96
CA GLN A 62 22.52 -20.25 19.64
C GLN A 62 22.50 -21.79 19.64
N SER A 63 23.52 -22.39 20.25
CA SER A 63 23.63 -23.86 20.33
C SER A 63 22.51 -24.47 21.18
N SER A 64 22.17 -23.83 22.30
CA SER A 64 21.05 -24.25 23.15
C SER A 64 19.72 -24.18 22.39
N LEU A 65 19.45 -23.07 21.70
CA LEU A 65 18.23 -22.88 20.94
C LEU A 65 18.11 -23.89 19.79
N LEU A 66 19.21 -24.16 19.08
CA LEU A 66 19.25 -25.18 18.03
C LEU A 66 18.94 -26.57 18.59
N SER A 67 19.51 -26.93 19.74
CA SER A 67 19.27 -28.23 20.37
C SER A 67 17.81 -28.45 20.79
N GLU A 68 17.08 -27.37 21.08
CA GLU A 68 15.67 -27.41 21.49
C GLU A 68 14.72 -27.43 20.29
N ILE A 69 14.98 -26.61 19.26
CA ILE A 69 14.08 -26.46 18.11
C ILE A 69 14.25 -27.59 17.09
N GLN A 70 15.47 -28.07 16.87
CA GLN A 70 15.78 -29.08 15.85
C GLN A 70 14.95 -30.39 15.98
N PRO A 71 14.76 -30.99 17.16
CA PRO A 71 13.92 -32.19 17.28
C PRO A 71 12.45 -31.91 16.95
N GLU A 72 11.89 -30.78 17.37
CA GLU A 72 10.49 -30.42 17.09
C GLU A 72 10.23 -30.21 15.59
N VAL A 73 11.15 -29.53 14.91
CA VAL A 73 11.09 -29.37 13.44
C VAL A 73 11.18 -30.74 12.75
N SER A 74 12.05 -31.63 13.23
CA SER A 74 12.19 -32.98 12.65
C SER A 74 10.90 -33.80 12.79
N VAL A 75 10.22 -33.69 13.94
CA VAL A 75 8.93 -34.35 14.19
C VAL A 75 7.84 -33.79 13.27
N LEU A 76 7.78 -32.47 13.10
CA LEU A 76 6.82 -31.83 12.21
C LEU A 76 7.04 -32.23 10.76
N LEU A 77 8.29 -32.30 10.29
CA LEU A 77 8.62 -32.75 8.93
C LEU A 77 8.17 -34.21 8.70
N SER A 78 8.46 -35.11 9.64
CA SER A 78 8.01 -36.51 9.55
C SER A 78 6.47 -36.63 9.49
N ARG A 79 5.76 -35.76 10.22
CA ARG A 79 4.29 -35.72 10.19
C ARG A 79 3.75 -35.22 8.84
N VAL A 80 4.42 -34.25 8.23
CA VAL A 80 4.08 -33.75 6.90
C VAL A 80 4.32 -34.83 5.84
N GLU A 81 5.46 -35.51 5.87
CA GLU A 81 5.75 -36.64 4.97
C GLU A 81 4.68 -37.73 5.06
N THR A 82 4.32 -38.14 6.28
CA THR A 82 3.25 -39.13 6.50
C THR A 82 1.90 -38.67 5.94
N TYR A 83 1.62 -37.37 5.97
CA TYR A 83 0.37 -36.82 5.43
C TYR A 83 0.39 -36.76 3.91
N LEU A 84 1.54 -36.43 3.30
CA LEU A 84 1.74 -36.48 1.85
C LEU A 84 1.54 -37.89 1.31
N ASP A 85 2.13 -38.91 1.96
CA ASP A 85 1.93 -40.32 1.59
C ASP A 85 0.44 -40.73 1.62
N LYS A 86 -0.32 -40.23 2.60
CA LYS A 86 -1.76 -40.49 2.70
C LYS A 86 -2.54 -39.83 1.57
N LEU A 87 -2.16 -38.60 1.18
CA LEU A 87 -2.79 -37.90 0.07
C LEU A 87 -2.48 -38.58 -1.26
N GLU A 88 -1.24 -39.00 -1.48
CA GLU A 88 -0.84 -39.70 -2.71
C GLU A 88 -1.60 -41.03 -2.86
N ARG A 89 -1.71 -41.83 -1.79
CA ARG A 89 -2.54 -43.05 -1.82
C ARG A 89 -4.01 -42.75 -2.10
N ARG A 90 -4.54 -41.64 -1.59
CA ARG A 90 -5.93 -41.24 -1.83
C ARG A 90 -6.14 -40.81 -3.27
N GLU A 91 -5.19 -40.09 -3.84
CA GLU A 91 -5.17 -39.73 -5.27
C GLU A 91 -5.18 -40.99 -6.14
N GLN A 92 -4.26 -41.92 -5.91
CA GLN A 92 -4.22 -43.20 -6.65
C GLN A 92 -5.53 -44.00 -6.53
N SER A 93 -6.13 -44.04 -5.34
CA SER A 93 -7.43 -44.70 -5.15
C SER A 93 -8.57 -44.02 -5.91
N LEU A 94 -8.55 -42.69 -6.01
CA LEU A 94 -9.54 -41.93 -6.77
C LEU A 94 -9.36 -42.12 -8.28
N ILE A 95 -8.12 -42.15 -8.76
CA ILE A 95 -7.79 -42.46 -10.16
C ILE A 95 -8.33 -43.85 -10.52
N ALA A 96 -8.01 -44.88 -9.72
CA ALA A 96 -8.50 -46.23 -9.96
C ALA A 96 -10.04 -46.33 -9.94
N LYS A 97 -10.72 -45.54 -9.09
CA LYS A 97 -12.19 -45.46 -9.07
C LYS A 97 -12.75 -44.78 -10.32
N ALA A 98 -12.10 -43.73 -10.80
CA ALA A 98 -12.49 -43.03 -12.02
C ALA A 98 -12.37 -43.96 -13.24
N GLU A 99 -11.27 -44.68 -13.37
CA GLU A 99 -11.06 -45.68 -14.43
C GLU A 99 -12.11 -46.80 -14.38
N LEU A 100 -12.43 -47.31 -13.19
CA LEU A 100 -13.49 -48.32 -13.03
C LEU A 100 -14.88 -47.79 -13.41
N GLN A 101 -15.16 -46.50 -13.15
CA GLN A 101 -16.43 -45.88 -13.54
C GLN A 101 -16.50 -45.62 -15.04
N GLU A 102 -15.39 -45.21 -15.66
CA GLU A 102 -15.27 -45.06 -17.11
C GLU A 102 -15.44 -46.41 -17.83
N GLY A 103 -14.86 -47.49 -17.29
CA GLY A 103 -15.07 -48.86 -17.78
C GLY A 103 -16.53 -49.35 -17.66
N ARG A 104 -17.28 -48.85 -16.68
CA ARG A 104 -18.72 -49.17 -16.51
C ARG A 104 -19.60 -48.35 -17.46
N LEU A 105 -19.23 -47.10 -17.72
CA LEU A 105 -19.95 -46.21 -18.64
C LEU A 105 -19.73 -46.57 -20.11
N SER A 106 -18.60 -47.20 -20.43
CA SER A 106 -18.25 -47.66 -21.78
C SER A 106 -18.83 -49.02 -22.18
N GLN A 107 -19.56 -49.72 -21.29
CA GLN A 107 -20.31 -50.92 -21.70
C GLN A 107 -21.62 -50.53 -22.43
N PRO A 108 -21.83 -50.95 -23.69
CA PRO A 108 -23.09 -50.69 -24.37
C PRO A 108 -24.20 -51.57 -23.76
N SER A 109 -25.27 -50.92 -23.30
CA SER A 109 -26.49 -51.55 -22.82
C SER A 109 -27.06 -52.51 -23.89
N ARG A 110 -27.00 -53.81 -23.62
CA ARG A 110 -27.73 -54.83 -24.39
C ARG A 110 -29.23 -54.72 -24.08
N SER A 111 -29.98 -54.08 -24.96
CA SER A 111 -31.40 -54.37 -25.18
C SER A 111 -31.68 -54.29 -26.67
N GLY A 112 -31.98 -55.44 -27.28
CA GLY A 112 -32.22 -55.54 -28.71
C GLY A 112 -33.55 -54.92 -29.14
N THR A 113 -33.61 -54.46 -30.39
CA THR A 113 -34.63 -54.82 -31.40
C THR A 113 -34.11 -54.35 -32.79
N GLN A 114 -34.37 -55.16 -33.81
CA GLN A 114 -33.97 -55.01 -35.21
C GLN A 114 -34.57 -53.77 -35.91
N ALA A 115 -33.84 -53.17 -36.86
CA ALA A 115 -34.14 -53.16 -38.31
C ALA A 115 -33.57 -51.92 -39.06
N ASN A 116 -32.74 -52.22 -40.07
CA ASN A 116 -32.51 -51.57 -41.38
C ASN A 116 -32.53 -50.05 -41.56
N SER A 117 -31.41 -49.48 -42.03
CA SER A 117 -31.21 -49.12 -43.46
C SER A 117 -29.84 -48.48 -43.71
N ALA A 118 -29.38 -48.60 -44.96
CA ALA A 118 -28.00 -48.51 -45.42
C ALA A 118 -27.49 -47.08 -45.71
N ALA A 119 -26.18 -46.86 -45.56
CA ALA A 119 -25.37 -46.09 -46.51
C ALA A 119 -23.86 -46.33 -46.34
N LYS A 120 -23.22 -46.56 -47.50
CA LYS A 120 -21.79 -46.60 -47.91
C LYS A 120 -20.91 -45.50 -47.25
N SER A 121 -19.57 -45.50 -47.16
CA SER A 121 -18.42 -46.17 -47.82
C SER A 121 -17.14 -45.70 -47.08
N ARG A 122 -16.21 -46.59 -46.65
CA ARG A 122 -14.87 -46.84 -47.23
C ARG A 122 -13.93 -45.61 -47.45
N ILE A 123 -12.84 -45.49 -46.67
CA ILE A 123 -11.41 -45.77 -47.03
C ILE A 123 -10.40 -45.28 -45.96
N CYS A 124 -9.45 -46.18 -45.68
CA CYS A 124 -8.06 -46.19 -45.12
C CYS A 124 -7.31 -44.85 -44.79
N HIS A 125 -6.22 -44.78 -44.01
CA HIS A 125 -5.16 -45.73 -43.59
C HIS A 125 -4.47 -45.27 -42.27
N PRO A 126 -3.61 -46.11 -41.64
CA PRO A 126 -2.98 -45.91 -40.33
C PRO A 126 -1.50 -45.48 -40.41
N LEU A 127 -0.94 -44.91 -39.34
CA LEU A 127 0.49 -44.92 -39.07
C LEU A 127 0.76 -45.02 -37.56
N ASN A 128 1.55 -46.05 -37.20
CA ASN A 128 2.29 -46.23 -35.95
C ASN A 128 3.16 -45.01 -35.63
N LEU A 129 3.36 -44.70 -34.34
CA LEU A 129 4.71 -44.49 -33.79
C LEU A 129 4.73 -44.48 -32.26
N ASP A 130 5.85 -45.00 -31.78
CA ASP A 130 6.23 -45.49 -30.45
C ASP A 130 6.19 -44.51 -29.27
N LEU A 131 6.19 -45.14 -28.07
CA LEU A 131 6.63 -44.62 -26.78
C LEU A 131 7.84 -43.67 -26.90
N ILE A 132 7.80 -42.55 -26.18
CA ILE A 132 8.92 -42.03 -25.36
C ILE A 132 8.38 -40.94 -24.39
N SER A 133 8.66 -41.17 -23.10
CA SER A 133 8.94 -40.23 -22.02
C SER A 133 7.90 -39.16 -21.59
N PHE A 134 7.40 -39.40 -20.37
CA PHE A 134 6.89 -38.44 -19.39
C PHE A 134 7.91 -37.32 -19.08
N HIS A 135 7.57 -36.06 -19.36
CA HIS A 135 7.73 -34.97 -18.37
C HIS A 135 7.07 -33.65 -18.82
N CYS A 136 6.46 -32.99 -17.82
CA CYS A 136 6.20 -31.56 -17.71
C CYS A 136 5.02 -30.90 -18.46
N MET A 137 4.33 -30.07 -17.67
CA MET A 137 3.42 -28.97 -18.01
C MET A 137 1.99 -29.32 -18.43
N ALA A 138 1.05 -29.04 -17.53
CA ALA A 138 -0.29 -28.63 -17.92
C ALA A 138 -0.81 -27.55 -16.96
N THR A 139 -0.61 -26.30 -17.38
CA THR A 139 -1.34 -25.13 -16.90
C THR A 139 -2.72 -25.11 -17.55
N SER A 140 -3.77 -24.94 -16.73
CA SER A 140 -5.09 -24.35 -16.98
C SER A 140 -5.91 -24.74 -18.21
N ILE A 141 -7.22 -24.99 -18.01
CA ILE A 141 -8.32 -24.08 -18.37
C ILE A 141 -9.69 -24.80 -18.25
N ARG A 142 -10.65 -24.07 -17.64
CA ARG A 142 -12.14 -24.12 -17.78
C ARG A 142 -13.03 -24.99 -16.87
N THR A 143 -13.55 -24.26 -15.86
CA THR A 143 -14.97 -23.96 -15.57
C THR A 143 -15.96 -25.08 -15.26
N CYS A 144 -16.49 -24.96 -14.04
CA CYS A 144 -17.68 -25.55 -13.45
C CYS A 144 -18.94 -25.48 -14.33
N LEU A 145 -19.72 -26.56 -14.26
CA LEU A 145 -21.17 -26.55 -14.48
C LEU A 145 -21.89 -26.84 -13.17
N HIS A 146 -22.89 -25.99 -12.90
CA HIS A 146 -23.79 -25.95 -11.75
C HIS A 146 -24.69 -27.18 -11.62
N SER A 147 -25.12 -27.47 -10.38
CA SER A 147 -26.49 -27.92 -10.11
C SER A 147 -26.96 -27.58 -8.68
N SER A 148 -28.09 -26.89 -8.56
CA SER A 148 -29.25 -27.40 -7.81
C SER A 148 -30.44 -26.42 -7.79
N LEU A 149 -31.47 -26.84 -8.52
CA LEU A 149 -32.88 -26.97 -8.10
C LEU A 149 -33.58 -25.78 -7.41
N LYS A 150 -34.50 -25.14 -8.14
CA LYS A 150 -35.81 -24.76 -7.61
C LYS A 150 -36.94 -25.10 -8.59
N VAL A 151 -37.92 -25.81 -8.02
CA VAL A 151 -39.24 -26.15 -8.54
C VAL A 151 -40.17 -24.96 -8.29
N GLN A 152 -40.90 -24.48 -9.31
CA GLN A 152 -42.39 -24.47 -9.35
C GLN A 152 -42.96 -23.70 -10.56
N ARG A 153 -44.11 -24.22 -11.01
CA ARG A 153 -44.98 -23.78 -12.10
C ARG A 153 -45.69 -22.45 -11.79
N ALA A 154 -46.00 -21.67 -12.84
CA ALA A 154 -47.36 -21.49 -13.39
C ALA A 154 -47.62 -20.07 -13.97
N LEU A 155 -47.83 -20.06 -15.30
CA LEU A 155 -48.90 -19.40 -16.07
C LEU A 155 -49.38 -17.97 -15.72
N SER A 156 -49.09 -17.08 -16.67
CA SER A 156 -49.98 -16.10 -17.33
C SER A 156 -51.36 -15.78 -16.71
N LEU A 157 -51.64 -14.49 -16.55
CA LEU A 157 -52.64 -13.72 -17.34
C LEU A 157 -52.85 -12.33 -16.71
N GLN A 158 -52.72 -11.27 -17.51
CA GLN A 158 -53.44 -10.00 -17.37
C GLN A 158 -54.85 -10.15 -18.01
N PRO A 159 -55.77 -9.16 -18.02
CA PRO A 159 -55.77 -7.82 -17.41
C PRO A 159 -57.09 -7.50 -16.65
N GLN A 160 -57.15 -6.36 -15.96
CA GLN A 160 -58.10 -5.25 -16.19
C GLN A 160 -58.31 -4.37 -14.96
N CYS A 161 -58.30 -3.07 -15.24
CA CYS A 161 -58.63 -1.95 -14.37
C CYS A 161 -60.14 -1.93 -14.09
N LEU A 162 -60.56 -1.54 -12.88
CA LEU A 162 -61.76 -0.74 -12.62
C LEU A 162 -61.78 -0.26 -11.16
N THR A 163 -62.49 0.84 -10.97
CA THR A 163 -62.41 1.83 -9.90
C THR A 163 -63.18 1.49 -8.62
N THR A 164 -62.91 2.33 -7.60
CA THR A 164 -63.82 2.89 -6.58
C THR A 164 -64.00 2.22 -5.21
N THR A 165 -63.97 3.13 -4.23
CA THR A 165 -64.68 3.19 -2.94
C THR A 165 -64.08 2.61 -1.65
N ILE A 166 -64.13 3.52 -0.67
CA ILE A 166 -63.71 3.52 0.72
C ILE A 166 -64.50 2.48 1.53
N SER A 167 -63.81 1.73 2.38
CA SER A 167 -64.42 1.13 3.57
C SER A 167 -63.47 1.20 4.76
N GLN A 168 -63.84 2.02 5.74
CA GLN A 168 -63.21 2.09 7.04
C GLN A 168 -63.51 0.81 7.84
N ARG A 169 -62.48 0.08 8.27
CA ARG A 169 -62.58 -0.83 9.41
C ARG A 169 -61.44 -0.54 10.39
N ARG A 170 -61.84 -0.12 11.59
CA ARG A 170 -60.98 0.06 12.77
C ARG A 170 -60.32 -1.27 13.12
N SER A 171 -58.99 -1.30 13.19
CA SER A 171 -58.22 -2.35 13.85
C SER A 171 -57.48 -1.78 15.06
N LEU A 172 -57.43 -2.59 16.10
CA LEU A 172 -56.91 -2.29 17.43
C LEU A 172 -55.44 -1.83 17.36
N ARG A 173 -55.17 -0.67 17.97
CA ARG A 173 -53.85 -0.06 18.10
C ARG A 173 -53.06 -0.78 19.19
N THR A 174 -52.39 -1.87 18.87
CA THR A 174 -51.18 -2.25 19.62
C THR A 174 -50.11 -1.22 19.29
N LYS A 175 -49.64 -0.48 20.29
CA LYS A 175 -48.47 0.39 20.10
C LYS A 175 -47.30 -0.54 19.77
N PRO A 176 -46.69 -0.47 18.56
CA PRO A 176 -45.36 -1.03 18.41
C PRO A 176 -44.48 -0.16 19.30
N GLN A 177 -43.80 -0.79 20.26
CA GLN A 177 -42.67 -0.16 20.90
C GLN A 177 -41.61 -0.03 19.81
N VAL A 178 -41.63 1.09 19.08
CA VAL A 178 -40.58 1.46 18.14
C VAL A 178 -39.35 1.71 19.00
N THR A 179 -38.50 0.70 19.14
CA THR A 179 -37.10 0.95 19.43
C THR A 179 -36.60 1.79 18.26
N LYS A 180 -36.49 3.11 18.45
CA LYS A 180 -35.71 3.94 17.54
C LYS A 180 -34.28 3.41 17.65
N SER A 181 -33.86 2.49 16.78
CA SER A 181 -32.42 2.32 16.56
C SER A 181 -32.00 3.60 15.85
N SER A 182 -31.58 4.60 16.61
CA SER A 182 -31.01 5.82 16.06
C SER A 182 -29.82 5.42 15.20
N VAL A 183 -29.74 5.97 13.99
CA VAL A 183 -28.57 5.80 13.13
C VAL A 183 -27.34 6.24 13.94
N PRO A 184 -26.28 5.42 14.06
CA PRO A 184 -25.07 5.80 14.79
C PRO A 184 -24.53 7.14 14.26
N ASP A 185 -24.22 8.03 15.20
CA ASP A 185 -23.58 9.31 14.94
C ASP A 185 -22.05 9.24 15.10
N TYR A 186 -21.51 8.04 15.35
CA TYR A 186 -20.08 7.79 15.43
C TYR A 186 -19.68 6.63 14.51
N ALA A 187 -18.39 6.54 14.23
CA ALA A 187 -17.84 5.59 13.28
C ALA A 187 -16.36 5.26 13.57
N PHE A 188 -15.81 4.31 12.82
CA PHE A 188 -14.41 3.89 12.94
C PHE A 188 -13.64 4.00 11.63
N ALA A 189 -12.34 4.29 11.75
CA ALA A 189 -11.36 4.09 10.70
C ALA A 189 -10.25 3.19 11.27
N PHE A 190 -9.94 2.09 10.59
CA PHE A 190 -8.92 1.15 11.05
C PHE A 190 -7.71 1.20 10.11
N ASP A 191 -6.52 1.36 10.67
CA ASP A 191 -5.34 0.84 9.99
C ASP A 191 -5.41 -0.70 9.86
N ILE A 192 -4.56 -1.28 9.02
CA ILE A 192 -4.57 -2.70 8.72
C ILE A 192 -3.35 -3.39 9.32
N ASP A 193 -2.15 -2.93 8.97
CA ASP A 193 -0.89 -3.62 9.23
C ASP A 193 -0.40 -3.24 10.63
N GLY A 194 -0.51 -4.17 11.58
CA GLY A 194 -0.26 -3.92 13.00
C GLY A 194 -1.53 -3.69 13.82
N VAL A 195 -2.71 -3.59 13.18
CA VAL A 195 -4.02 -3.41 13.84
C VAL A 195 -4.96 -4.59 13.61
N LEU A 196 -5.23 -4.92 12.34
CA LEU A 196 -6.12 -6.03 11.96
C LEU A 196 -5.35 -7.28 11.56
N LEU A 197 -4.22 -7.09 10.88
CA LEU A 197 -3.31 -8.14 10.47
C LEU A 197 -1.91 -7.85 11.01
N ARG A 198 -1.16 -8.90 11.33
CA ARG A 198 0.30 -8.85 11.30
C ARG A 198 0.73 -9.72 10.13
N GLU A 199 1.29 -9.08 9.10
CA GLU A 199 1.58 -9.71 7.81
C GLU A 199 0.31 -10.32 7.17
N ALA A 200 0.25 -11.64 7.14
CA ALA A 200 -0.82 -12.46 6.58
C ALA A 200 -1.83 -12.93 7.65
N THR A 201 -1.50 -12.78 8.93
CA THR A 201 -2.17 -13.42 10.05
C THR A 201 -3.06 -12.42 10.78
N PRO A 202 -4.35 -12.72 10.97
CA PRO A 202 -5.24 -11.89 11.78
C PRO A 202 -4.73 -11.70 13.21
N ILE A 203 -4.78 -10.45 13.68
CA ILE A 203 -4.55 -10.13 15.08
C ILE A 203 -5.73 -10.68 15.90
N PRO A 204 -5.49 -11.33 17.05
CA PRO A 204 -6.56 -11.79 17.93
C PRO A 204 -7.56 -10.67 18.23
N GLY A 205 -8.86 -10.96 18.11
CA GLY A 205 -9.94 -9.99 18.32
C GLY A 205 -10.32 -9.13 17.10
N ALA A 206 -9.50 -9.09 16.03
CA ALA A 206 -9.79 -8.29 14.84
C ALA A 206 -11.11 -8.68 14.15
N ARG A 207 -11.30 -9.99 13.90
CA ARG A 207 -12.54 -10.53 13.32
C ARG A 207 -13.76 -10.17 14.15
N ASP A 208 -13.72 -10.46 15.45
CA ASP A 208 -14.87 -10.25 16.33
C ASP A 208 -15.21 -8.77 16.51
N ALA A 209 -14.20 -7.90 16.52
CA ALA A 209 -14.36 -6.45 16.51
C ALA A 209 -15.13 -5.98 15.25
N LEU A 210 -14.70 -6.39 14.06
CA LEU A 210 -15.37 -6.00 12.80
C LEU A 210 -16.79 -6.58 12.69
N LEU A 211 -16.99 -7.86 13.04
CA LEU A 211 -18.32 -8.49 13.02
C LEU A 211 -19.28 -7.81 14.01
N ARG A 212 -18.78 -7.35 15.16
CA ARG A 212 -19.59 -6.58 16.09
C ARG A 212 -20.06 -5.26 15.48
N LEU A 213 -19.16 -4.50 14.83
CA LEU A 213 -19.53 -3.25 14.16
C LEU A 213 -20.57 -3.50 13.06
N GLN A 214 -20.43 -4.57 12.28
CA GLN A 214 -21.43 -4.94 11.27
C GLN A 214 -22.78 -5.31 11.89
N ARG A 215 -22.78 -6.11 12.96
CA ARG A 215 -24.00 -6.52 13.68
C ARG A 215 -24.74 -5.33 14.30
N GLU A 216 -24.00 -4.38 14.86
CA GLU A 216 -24.53 -3.16 15.46
C GLU A 216 -24.76 -2.02 14.42
N LYS A 217 -24.46 -2.28 13.15
CA LYS A 217 -24.53 -1.34 12.02
C LYS A 217 -23.74 -0.04 12.26
N ILE A 218 -22.63 -0.12 12.97
CA ILE A 218 -21.74 1.01 13.20
C ILE A 218 -20.86 1.19 11.95
N PRO A 219 -20.88 2.35 11.27
CA PRO A 219 -20.09 2.57 10.07
C PRO A 219 -18.59 2.46 10.35
N PHE A 220 -17.85 1.80 9.46
CA PHE A 220 -16.40 1.81 9.49
C PHE A 220 -15.78 1.75 8.10
N ILE A 221 -14.51 2.17 8.03
CA ILE A 221 -13.64 2.00 6.87
C ILE A 221 -12.29 1.44 7.29
N LEU A 222 -11.57 0.87 6.33
CA LEU A 222 -10.16 0.51 6.45
C LEU A 222 -9.32 1.56 5.71
N LEU A 223 -8.37 2.16 6.41
CA LEU A 223 -7.52 3.26 5.94
C LEU A 223 -6.05 2.88 6.12
N THR A 224 -5.40 2.50 5.02
CA THR A 224 -4.01 2.04 5.02
C THR A 224 -3.12 2.90 4.13
N ASN A 225 -1.88 3.09 4.56
CA ASN A 225 -0.80 3.64 3.71
C ASN A 225 -0.16 2.55 2.83
N GLY A 226 -0.52 1.28 3.03
CA GLY A 226 -0.19 0.18 2.13
C GLY A 226 -0.88 0.33 0.78
N GLY A 227 -0.28 -0.27 -0.25
CA GLY A 227 -0.72 -0.12 -1.63
C GLY A 227 -0.22 -1.24 -2.55
N GLY A 228 -0.41 -1.06 -3.85
CA GLY A 228 0.18 -1.89 -4.89
C GLY A 228 -0.76 -2.88 -5.57
N LYS A 229 -1.97 -3.05 -5.06
CA LYS A 229 -3.03 -3.89 -5.62
C LYS A 229 -4.30 -3.07 -5.82
N SER A 230 -5.19 -3.55 -6.68
CA SER A 230 -6.54 -2.97 -6.81
C SER A 230 -7.34 -3.15 -5.51
N GLU A 231 -8.24 -2.23 -5.22
CA GLU A 231 -9.12 -2.32 -4.05
C GLU A 231 -9.94 -3.63 -4.05
N PRO A 232 -10.52 -4.10 -5.17
CA PRO A 232 -11.20 -5.40 -5.21
C PRO A 232 -10.30 -6.58 -4.84
N GLU A 233 -9.06 -6.63 -5.34
CA GLU A 233 -8.10 -7.69 -5.00
C GLU A 233 -7.78 -7.64 -3.50
N ARG A 234 -7.53 -6.45 -2.95
CA ARG A 234 -7.17 -6.28 -1.55
C ARG A 234 -8.35 -6.59 -0.61
N VAL A 235 -9.56 -6.20 -0.99
CA VAL A 235 -10.79 -6.53 -0.25
C VAL A 235 -11.05 -8.02 -0.25
N ALA A 236 -10.87 -8.71 -1.38
CA ALA A 236 -11.02 -10.17 -1.43
C ALA A 236 -10.00 -10.88 -0.52
N ASP A 237 -8.73 -10.48 -0.59
CA ASP A 237 -7.65 -11.01 0.26
C ASP A 237 -7.98 -10.79 1.75
N LEU A 238 -8.38 -9.57 2.13
CA LEU A 238 -8.69 -9.22 3.52
C LEU A 238 -9.94 -9.92 4.04
N SER A 239 -11.00 -9.98 3.24
CA SER A 239 -12.25 -10.65 3.60
C SER A 239 -12.01 -12.13 3.90
N SER A 240 -11.20 -12.79 3.06
CA SER A 240 -10.84 -14.20 3.26
C SER A 240 -9.98 -14.42 4.50
N ARG A 241 -9.03 -13.51 4.81
CA ARG A 241 -8.13 -13.66 5.96
C ARG A 241 -8.82 -13.39 7.28
N LEU A 242 -9.65 -12.35 7.32
CA LEU A 242 -10.37 -11.93 8.52
C LEU A 242 -11.65 -12.74 8.75
N ASP A 243 -12.14 -13.47 7.73
CA ASP A 243 -13.44 -14.14 7.74
C ASP A 243 -14.59 -13.14 8.04
N VAL A 244 -14.56 -12.02 7.30
CA VAL A 244 -15.53 -10.91 7.39
C VAL A 244 -15.86 -10.43 5.98
N GLU A 245 -17.13 -10.18 5.68
CA GLU A 245 -17.55 -9.63 4.39
C GLU A 245 -17.20 -8.13 4.32
N LEU A 246 -16.32 -7.74 3.40
CA LEU A 246 -15.94 -6.33 3.20
C LEU A 246 -16.28 -5.86 1.78
N ASP A 247 -16.61 -4.58 1.63
CA ASP A 247 -16.87 -3.93 0.35
C ASP A 247 -15.75 -2.96 -0.03
N THR A 248 -15.52 -2.77 -1.33
CA THR A 248 -14.57 -1.79 -1.88
C THR A 248 -14.88 -0.34 -1.46
N GLY A 249 -16.14 0.00 -1.21
CA GLY A 249 -16.53 1.30 -0.67
C GLY A 249 -16.07 1.55 0.76
N MET A 250 -15.63 0.51 1.47
CA MET A 250 -15.10 0.57 2.83
C MET A 250 -13.57 0.71 2.87
N PHE A 251 -12.92 0.75 1.71
CA PHE A 251 -11.47 0.58 1.61
C PHE A 251 -10.78 1.82 1.02
N VAL A 252 -9.72 2.28 1.69
CA VAL A 252 -8.86 3.37 1.23
C VAL A 252 -7.40 2.95 1.38
N GLN A 253 -6.72 2.77 0.24
CA GLN A 253 -5.28 2.56 0.14
C GLN A 253 -4.57 3.89 -0.08
N SER A 254 -3.23 3.89 0.05
CA SER A 254 -2.40 5.06 -0.21
C SER A 254 -2.67 5.71 -1.57
N HIS A 255 -2.81 4.91 -2.63
CA HIS A 255 -3.04 5.40 -3.99
C HIS A 255 -4.52 5.60 -4.35
N THR A 256 -5.48 5.19 -3.51
CA THR A 256 -6.92 5.35 -3.81
C THR A 256 -7.33 6.80 -4.14
N PRO A 257 -6.81 7.83 -3.43
CA PRO A 257 -7.13 9.22 -3.77
C PRO A 257 -6.64 9.67 -5.16
N PHE A 258 -5.68 8.99 -5.78
CA PHE A 258 -5.26 9.33 -7.15
C PHE A 258 -6.39 9.12 -8.18
N GLY A 259 -7.41 8.33 -7.87
CA GLY A 259 -8.61 8.18 -8.71
C GLY A 259 -9.39 9.48 -8.96
N GLU A 260 -9.25 10.46 -8.06
CA GLU A 260 -9.91 11.78 -8.14
C GLU A 260 -9.14 12.81 -8.98
N TYR A 261 -7.93 12.48 -9.47
CA TYR A 261 -7.09 13.37 -10.26
C TYR A 261 -7.55 13.42 -11.73
N GLY A 262 -8.82 13.77 -11.94
CA GLY A 262 -9.52 13.75 -13.23
C GLY A 262 -8.83 14.55 -14.34
N HIS A 263 -8.15 15.65 -13.99
CA HIS A 263 -7.49 16.55 -14.93
C HIS A 263 -6.27 15.92 -15.64
N TYR A 264 -5.76 14.79 -15.15
CA TYR A 264 -4.66 14.04 -15.78
C TYR A 264 -5.12 12.83 -16.59
N LYS A 265 -6.42 12.49 -16.62
CA LYS A 265 -6.90 11.23 -17.21
C LYS A 265 -6.65 11.12 -18.72
N GLU A 266 -6.69 12.23 -19.44
CA GLU A 266 -6.39 12.30 -20.89
C GLU A 266 -4.89 12.44 -21.20
N GLY A 267 -4.11 12.83 -20.19
CA GLY A 267 -2.65 12.96 -20.26
C GLY A 267 -1.94 11.61 -20.24
N THR A 268 -0.62 11.65 -20.43
CA THR A 268 0.28 10.52 -20.17
C THR A 268 0.85 10.65 -18.77
N VAL A 269 0.59 9.68 -17.91
CA VAL A 269 1.10 9.67 -16.53
C VAL A 269 2.18 8.62 -16.37
N LEU A 270 3.21 8.92 -15.58
CA LEU A 270 4.18 7.93 -15.12
C LEU A 270 3.70 7.35 -13.79
N VAL A 271 3.53 6.04 -13.73
CA VAL A 271 3.22 5.31 -12.49
C VAL A 271 4.46 4.56 -12.03
N VAL A 272 4.90 4.86 -10.82
CA VAL A 272 6.13 4.34 -10.23
C VAL A 272 5.80 3.41 -9.06
N GLY A 273 6.54 2.31 -8.99
CA GLY A 273 6.52 1.33 -7.91
C GLY A 273 5.37 0.33 -7.91
N GLY A 274 5.42 -0.55 -6.91
CA GLY A 274 4.55 -1.72 -6.81
C GLY A 274 5.10 -2.96 -7.50
N ASP A 275 4.36 -4.06 -7.37
CA ASP A 275 4.77 -5.34 -7.96
C ASP A 275 4.30 -5.44 -9.41
N TYR A 276 5.23 -5.77 -10.30
CA TYR A 276 5.00 -5.97 -11.73
C TYR A 276 4.29 -4.75 -12.34
N ASP A 277 3.21 -4.97 -13.08
CA ASP A 277 2.38 -3.92 -13.67
C ASP A 277 1.09 -3.62 -12.89
N LYS A 278 0.96 -4.12 -11.65
CA LYS A 278 -0.30 -4.00 -10.91
C LYS A 278 -0.74 -2.56 -10.72
N CYS A 279 0.17 -1.65 -10.35
CA CYS A 279 -0.17 -0.23 -10.20
C CYS A 279 -0.55 0.42 -11.53
N GLN A 280 0.10 0.04 -12.62
CA GLN A 280 -0.25 0.51 -13.97
C GLN A 280 -1.67 0.08 -14.35
N ARG A 281 -2.03 -1.17 -14.05
CA ARG A 281 -3.39 -1.69 -14.26
C ARG A 281 -4.41 -0.98 -13.38
N VAL A 282 -4.12 -0.75 -12.10
CA VAL A 282 -5.01 0.04 -11.21
C VAL A 282 -5.28 1.42 -11.79
N ALA A 283 -4.23 2.13 -12.18
CA ALA A 283 -4.37 3.46 -12.79
C ALA A 283 -5.26 3.41 -14.05
N LYS A 284 -5.05 2.43 -14.93
CA LYS A 284 -5.79 2.33 -16.20
C LYS A 284 -7.22 1.81 -16.05
N GLU A 285 -7.38 0.67 -15.39
CA GLU A 285 -8.61 -0.11 -15.32
C GLU A 285 -9.57 0.40 -14.24
N ASN A 286 -9.04 0.86 -13.10
CA ASN A 286 -9.87 1.28 -11.96
C ASN A 286 -10.04 2.80 -11.87
N TYR A 287 -8.98 3.56 -12.16
CA TYR A 287 -9.00 5.03 -11.99
C TYR A 287 -9.26 5.78 -13.29
N GLY A 288 -9.12 5.11 -14.45
CA GLY A 288 -9.48 5.65 -15.76
C GLY A 288 -8.42 6.55 -16.40
N PHE A 289 -7.14 6.39 -16.05
CA PHE A 289 -6.05 7.04 -16.78
C PHE A 289 -5.85 6.35 -18.14
N GLN A 290 -5.86 7.11 -19.23
CA GLN A 290 -5.84 6.54 -20.58
C GLN A 290 -4.46 6.04 -20.98
N LYS A 291 -3.42 6.82 -20.72
CA LYS A 291 -2.02 6.53 -21.06
C LYS A 291 -1.20 6.47 -19.79
N VAL A 292 -0.81 5.26 -19.40
CA VAL A 292 -0.03 5.01 -18.19
C VAL A 292 1.28 4.34 -18.60
N VAL A 293 2.39 5.02 -18.32
CA VAL A 293 3.75 4.53 -18.55
C VAL A 293 4.38 4.14 -17.22
N THR A 294 5.24 3.15 -17.21
CA THR A 294 6.04 2.76 -16.05
C THR A 294 7.54 2.89 -16.34
N PRO A 295 8.39 2.97 -15.31
CA PRO A 295 9.84 2.83 -15.45
C PRO A 295 10.25 1.55 -16.19
N GLY A 296 9.52 0.45 -15.97
CA GLY A 296 9.71 -0.82 -16.68
C GLY A 296 9.46 -0.72 -18.20
N ASP A 297 8.45 0.03 -18.62
CA ASP A 297 8.16 0.26 -20.04
C ASP A 297 9.30 1.05 -20.72
N ILE A 298 9.81 2.07 -20.01
CA ILE A 298 10.89 2.94 -20.50
C ILE A 298 12.19 2.15 -20.64
N ILE A 299 12.60 1.41 -19.60
CA ILE A 299 13.89 0.71 -19.63
C ILE A 299 13.91 -0.44 -20.64
N CYS A 300 12.77 -1.08 -20.90
CA CYS A 300 12.68 -2.11 -21.93
C CYS A 300 12.79 -1.52 -23.35
N ALA A 301 12.30 -0.30 -23.56
CA ALA A 301 12.39 0.38 -24.85
C ALA A 301 13.76 1.05 -25.06
N TYR A 302 14.38 1.60 -24.01
CA TYR A 302 15.65 2.32 -24.04
C TYR A 302 16.57 1.86 -22.89
N PRO A 303 17.24 0.70 -23.01
CA PRO A 303 18.06 0.13 -21.94
C PRO A 303 19.20 1.03 -21.46
N ASP A 304 19.71 1.90 -22.34
CA ASP A 304 20.86 2.76 -22.05
C ASP A 304 20.53 3.94 -21.11
N ILE A 305 19.25 4.20 -20.82
CA ILE A 305 18.84 5.24 -19.85
C ILE A 305 19.32 4.90 -18.43
N TRP A 306 19.51 3.62 -18.12
CA TRP A 306 20.05 3.16 -16.84
C TRP A 306 21.06 2.02 -17.08
N PRO A 307 22.38 2.28 -16.96
CA PRO A 307 23.41 1.31 -17.35
C PRO A 307 23.43 0.03 -16.50
N PHE A 308 22.76 0.05 -15.35
CA PHE A 308 22.66 -1.10 -14.43
C PHE A 308 21.37 -1.93 -14.62
N ALA A 309 20.59 -1.65 -15.67
CA ALA A 309 19.29 -2.28 -15.92
C ALA A 309 19.33 -3.80 -16.14
N LYS A 310 20.49 -4.39 -16.41
CA LYS A 310 20.63 -5.84 -16.63
C LYS A 310 20.09 -6.68 -15.47
N VAL A 311 20.18 -6.19 -14.23
CA VAL A 311 19.73 -6.92 -13.03
C VAL A 311 18.21 -7.15 -13.03
N PHE A 312 17.43 -6.18 -13.52
CA PHE A 312 15.96 -6.25 -13.55
C PHE A 312 15.38 -6.42 -14.96
N ALA A 313 16.21 -6.57 -15.99
CA ALA A 313 15.75 -6.64 -17.38
C ALA A 313 14.72 -7.76 -17.61
N ASP A 314 15.00 -8.97 -17.10
CA ASP A 314 14.09 -10.11 -17.29
C ASP A 314 12.82 -10.00 -16.42
N TYR A 315 12.88 -9.23 -15.33
CA TYR A 315 11.69 -8.88 -14.56
C TYR A 315 10.77 -7.99 -15.39
N TYR A 316 11.26 -6.85 -15.88
CA TYR A 316 10.44 -5.88 -16.61
C TYR A 316 9.91 -6.38 -17.96
N LYS A 317 10.69 -7.17 -18.71
CA LYS A 317 10.27 -7.72 -20.02
C LYS A 317 8.98 -8.53 -19.96
N GLN A 318 8.64 -9.11 -18.81
CA GLN A 318 7.45 -9.95 -18.65
C GLN A 318 6.14 -9.15 -18.76
N PHE A 319 6.18 -7.85 -18.47
CA PHE A 319 4.97 -7.03 -18.35
C PHE A 319 5.10 -5.64 -18.95
N ALA A 320 6.26 -5.27 -19.50
CA ALA A 320 6.44 -3.99 -20.19
C ALA A 320 5.50 -3.85 -21.40
N LYS A 321 4.94 -2.67 -21.58
CA LYS A 321 4.12 -2.28 -22.73
C LYS A 321 4.89 -1.34 -23.65
N PRO A 322 4.54 -1.30 -24.94
CA PRO A 322 5.05 -0.28 -25.85
C PRO A 322 4.75 1.12 -25.33
N LEU A 323 5.71 2.02 -25.47
CA LEU A 323 5.52 3.44 -25.14
C LEU A 323 4.52 4.08 -26.13
N PRO A 324 3.68 5.03 -25.67
CA PRO A 324 2.73 5.71 -26.54
C PRO A 324 3.41 6.56 -27.62
N LYS A 325 4.64 7.01 -27.36
CA LYS A 325 5.50 7.79 -28.26
C LYS A 325 6.98 7.43 -28.00
N PRO A 326 7.88 7.57 -28.98
CA PRO A 326 9.31 7.35 -28.79
C PRO A 326 9.95 8.47 -27.94
N ILE A 327 11.13 8.18 -27.39
CA ILE A 327 12.00 9.19 -26.78
C ILE A 327 12.88 9.75 -27.90
N ILE A 328 12.81 11.06 -28.14
CA ILE A 328 13.57 11.73 -29.19
C ILE A 328 14.43 12.80 -28.51
N PRO A 329 15.77 12.61 -28.47
CA PRO A 329 16.67 13.54 -27.80
C PRO A 329 16.52 14.97 -28.32
N GLY A 330 16.35 15.94 -27.42
CA GLY A 330 16.24 17.37 -27.77
C GLY A 330 14.96 17.78 -28.51
N ALA A 331 13.96 16.89 -28.63
CA ALA A 331 12.69 17.20 -29.27
C ALA A 331 11.93 18.33 -28.55
N GLN A 332 11.32 19.21 -29.34
CA GLN A 332 10.57 20.37 -28.84
C GLN A 332 9.06 20.22 -29.06
N GLY A 333 8.64 19.29 -29.93
CA GLY A 333 7.24 19.08 -30.27
C GLY A 333 6.61 17.88 -29.57
N ASP A 334 5.40 17.54 -30.02
CA ASP A 334 4.59 16.47 -29.43
C ASP A 334 4.91 15.09 -30.02
N GLU A 335 5.91 14.96 -30.89
CA GLU A 335 6.38 13.69 -31.44
C GLU A 335 7.03 12.77 -30.40
N THR A 336 7.53 13.34 -29.30
CA THR A 336 8.25 12.61 -28.26
C THR A 336 7.39 12.27 -27.04
N LEU A 337 7.85 11.31 -26.24
CA LEU A 337 7.22 10.93 -24.98
C LEU A 337 7.24 12.09 -23.98
N LYS A 338 6.07 12.70 -23.81
CA LYS A 338 5.78 13.66 -22.75
C LYS A 338 5.03 12.98 -21.60
N ILE A 339 5.45 13.25 -20.37
CA ILE A 339 4.75 12.88 -19.13
C ILE A 339 4.13 14.14 -18.51
N ASP A 340 2.86 14.04 -18.14
CA ASP A 340 2.06 15.15 -17.58
C ASP A 340 2.06 15.16 -16.03
N ALA A 341 2.19 13.99 -15.42
CA ALA A 341 2.30 13.82 -13.97
C ALA A 341 3.04 12.52 -13.61
N ILE A 342 3.70 12.53 -12.46
CA ILE A 342 4.39 11.38 -11.89
C ILE A 342 3.67 10.97 -10.60
N PHE A 343 3.21 9.73 -10.54
CA PHE A 343 2.57 9.16 -9.36
C PHE A 343 3.37 7.97 -8.84
N VAL A 344 3.91 8.10 -7.64
CA VAL A 344 4.52 6.99 -6.91
C VAL A 344 3.41 6.29 -6.13
N TYR A 345 2.87 5.22 -6.73
CA TYR A 345 1.70 4.50 -6.19
C TYR A 345 2.06 3.64 -4.99
N ASN A 346 3.25 3.06 -5.01
CA ASN A 346 3.76 2.17 -3.97
C ASN A 346 5.30 2.21 -3.97
N ASP A 347 5.92 1.53 -3.02
CA ASP A 347 7.37 1.36 -2.94
C ASP A 347 7.97 0.91 -4.29
N PRO A 348 8.97 1.63 -4.83
CA PRO A 348 9.69 1.18 -6.01
C PRO A 348 10.60 -0.02 -5.71
N ARG A 349 10.89 -0.82 -6.74
CA ARG A 349 11.69 -2.05 -6.63
C ARG A 349 13.14 -1.85 -7.08
N ASP A 350 13.37 -0.92 -8.00
CA ASP A 350 14.70 -0.54 -8.50
C ASP A 350 14.89 0.96 -8.27
N TRP A 351 15.24 1.33 -7.04
CA TRP A 351 15.36 2.74 -6.64
C TRP A 351 16.31 3.53 -7.54
N GLY A 352 17.31 2.89 -8.17
CA GLY A 352 18.22 3.55 -9.09
C GLY A 352 17.54 3.94 -10.40
N LEU A 353 16.89 2.98 -11.06
CA LEU A 353 16.12 3.23 -12.29
C LEU A 353 14.97 4.23 -12.03
N ASP A 354 14.17 3.95 -11.00
CA ASP A 354 13.00 4.74 -10.64
C ASP A 354 13.41 6.19 -10.33
N SER A 355 14.48 6.41 -9.56
CA SER A 355 15.00 7.75 -9.27
C SER A 355 15.56 8.46 -10.51
N THR A 356 16.27 7.73 -11.39
CA THR A 356 16.85 8.31 -12.62
C THR A 356 15.76 8.86 -13.52
N ILE A 357 14.70 8.08 -13.77
CA ILE A 357 13.59 8.51 -14.63
C ILE A 357 12.83 9.69 -14.02
N ILE A 358 12.58 9.68 -12.70
CA ILE A 358 11.93 10.81 -12.05
C ILE A 358 12.82 12.07 -12.16
N LEU A 359 14.13 11.94 -11.91
CA LEU A 359 15.06 13.07 -12.01
C LEU A 359 15.10 13.64 -13.43
N ASP A 360 15.24 12.79 -14.45
CA ASP A 360 15.26 13.21 -15.86
C ASP A 360 13.99 13.98 -16.24
N LEU A 361 12.82 13.51 -15.79
CA LEU A 361 11.55 14.21 -16.03
C LEU A 361 11.46 15.55 -15.31
N LEU A 362 11.96 15.65 -14.08
CA LEU A 362 11.98 16.90 -13.32
C LEU A 362 13.03 17.90 -13.82
N LEU A 363 14.04 17.44 -14.55
CA LEU A 363 15.02 18.28 -15.24
C LEU A 363 14.66 18.57 -16.70
N SER A 364 13.71 17.83 -17.27
CA SER A 364 13.31 17.94 -18.68
C SER A 364 12.67 19.27 -19.04
N SER A 365 12.55 19.56 -20.34
CA SER A 365 11.67 20.63 -20.82
C SER A 365 10.24 20.09 -20.95
N GLN A 366 9.30 20.69 -20.21
CA GLN A 366 7.86 20.40 -20.27
C GLN A 366 7.46 18.92 -20.07
N GLY A 367 8.29 18.14 -19.37
CA GLY A 367 8.03 16.71 -19.15
C GLY A 367 8.37 15.82 -20.34
N ARG A 368 9.09 16.33 -21.36
CA ARG A 368 9.55 15.54 -22.52
C ARG A 368 10.82 14.78 -22.16
N LEU A 369 10.70 13.46 -22.00
CA LEU A 369 11.85 12.62 -21.64
C LEU A 369 12.92 12.66 -22.75
N GLY A 370 14.20 12.66 -22.38
CA GLY A 370 15.32 12.85 -23.31
C GLY A 370 15.67 14.31 -23.63
N THR A 371 15.12 15.27 -22.87
CA THR A 371 15.46 16.69 -22.95
C THR A 371 16.00 17.19 -21.61
N LEU A 372 16.70 18.33 -21.63
CA LEU A 372 17.03 19.10 -20.44
C LEU A 372 16.47 20.51 -20.63
N SER A 373 15.82 21.05 -19.61
CA SER A 373 15.29 22.40 -19.68
C SER A 373 16.44 23.41 -19.75
N PRO A 374 16.40 24.36 -20.70
CA PRO A 374 17.39 25.44 -20.77
C PRO A 374 17.26 26.43 -19.60
N LYS A 375 16.18 26.36 -18.82
CA LYS A 375 15.98 27.20 -17.62
C LYS A 375 16.74 26.69 -16.40
N ASN A 376 17.15 25.42 -16.38
CA ASN A 376 17.84 24.85 -15.22
C ASN A 376 19.17 25.59 -14.97
N ASN A 377 19.48 25.85 -13.70
CA ASN A 377 20.65 26.62 -13.27
C ASN A 377 20.68 28.09 -13.76
N ASP A 378 19.54 28.68 -14.12
CA ASP A 378 19.46 30.12 -14.38
C ASP A 378 19.18 30.87 -13.06
N PRO A 379 20.18 31.54 -12.45
CA PRO A 379 20.02 32.22 -11.17
C PRO A 379 19.10 33.44 -11.24
N SER A 380 18.74 33.90 -12.45
CA SER A 380 17.80 35.01 -12.63
C SER A 380 16.34 34.59 -12.46
N LEU A 381 16.05 33.28 -12.50
CA LEU A 381 14.72 32.72 -12.37
C LEU A 381 14.45 32.20 -10.94
N PRO A 382 13.18 32.16 -10.51
CA PRO A 382 12.80 31.50 -9.26
C PRO A 382 13.34 30.08 -9.19
N ASN A 383 13.82 29.67 -8.01
CA ASN A 383 14.40 28.35 -7.78
C ASN A 383 15.53 27.99 -8.77
N SER A 384 16.32 28.98 -9.20
CA SER A 384 17.36 28.82 -10.23
C SER A 384 16.85 28.20 -11.54
N GLY A 385 15.58 28.49 -11.86
CA GLY A 385 14.85 27.99 -13.03
C GLY A 385 14.44 26.52 -12.98
N PHE A 386 14.82 25.76 -11.94
CA PHE A 386 14.35 24.40 -11.75
C PHE A 386 12.84 24.37 -11.53
N LEU A 387 12.16 23.44 -12.22
CA LEU A 387 10.71 23.27 -12.21
C LEU A 387 9.93 24.50 -12.73
N GLN A 388 10.57 25.38 -13.52
CA GLN A 388 9.95 26.59 -14.12
C GLN A 388 9.65 26.45 -15.63
N ASP A 389 9.66 25.23 -16.17
CA ASP A 389 9.51 24.96 -17.61
C ASP A 389 8.43 23.91 -17.89
N GLY A 390 7.39 23.83 -17.06
CA GLY A 390 6.25 22.95 -17.26
C GLY A 390 6.55 21.46 -17.02
N GLN A 391 7.54 21.14 -16.20
CA GLN A 391 7.83 19.78 -15.75
C GLN A 391 6.62 19.16 -15.02
N PRO A 392 6.48 17.82 -15.03
CA PRO A 392 5.36 17.14 -14.39
C PRO A 392 5.39 17.33 -12.88
N ASN A 393 4.20 17.40 -12.28
CA ASN A 393 4.07 17.36 -10.82
C ASN A 393 4.38 15.94 -10.30
N LEU A 394 5.06 15.87 -9.14
CA LEU A 394 5.42 14.63 -8.47
C LEU A 394 4.52 14.38 -7.25
N TYR A 395 3.89 13.21 -7.23
CA TYR A 395 2.96 12.78 -6.18
C TYR A 395 3.45 11.49 -5.51
N TYR A 396 3.49 11.49 -4.17
CA TYR A 396 3.75 10.30 -3.35
C TYR A 396 2.47 9.89 -2.63
N SER A 397 2.16 8.59 -2.65
CA SER A 397 0.95 8.04 -2.04
C SER A 397 1.09 7.73 -0.54
N ASN A 398 2.32 7.55 -0.05
CA ASN A 398 2.62 7.09 1.30
C ASN A 398 3.85 7.83 1.86
N PRO A 399 3.72 8.51 3.02
CA PRO A 399 4.83 9.24 3.62
C PRO A 399 5.65 8.43 4.62
N ASP A 400 5.23 7.21 4.95
CA ASP A 400 5.81 6.42 6.04
C ASP A 400 7.27 6.08 5.73
N LEU A 401 8.16 6.51 6.61
CA LEU A 401 9.57 6.13 6.55
C LEU A 401 9.75 4.65 6.92
N TRP A 402 9.00 4.19 7.92
CA TRP A 402 9.08 2.85 8.49
C TRP A 402 7.73 2.16 8.45
N TRP A 403 7.74 0.86 8.19
CA TRP A 403 6.54 0.02 8.31
C TRP A 403 6.88 -1.36 8.90
N ALA A 404 5.87 -2.02 9.46
CA ALA A 404 6.00 -3.35 10.06
C ALA A 404 5.90 -4.45 8.98
N SER A 405 7.03 -5.10 8.66
CA SER A 405 7.07 -6.27 7.77
C SER A 405 7.28 -7.57 8.55
N SER A 406 7.49 -8.69 7.85
CA SER A 406 7.82 -9.98 8.47
C SER A 406 9.20 -10.06 9.12
N TYR A 407 10.05 -9.05 8.87
CA TYR A 407 11.33 -8.96 9.57
C TYR A 407 11.13 -8.40 10.98
N HIS A 408 11.94 -8.85 11.94
CA HIS A 408 11.80 -8.47 13.36
C HIS A 408 12.03 -6.96 13.64
N LEU A 409 12.59 -6.23 12.68
CA LEU A 409 12.76 -4.78 12.70
C LEU A 409 11.95 -4.11 11.59
N PRO A 410 11.40 -2.90 11.83
CA PRO A 410 10.74 -2.10 10.79
C PRO A 410 11.62 -1.91 9.55
N ARG A 411 11.02 -1.92 8.35
CA ARG A 411 11.71 -1.74 7.07
C ARG A 411 11.40 -0.36 6.49
N LEU A 412 12.27 0.11 5.59
CA LEU A 412 12.01 1.35 4.85
C LEU A 412 10.78 1.16 3.96
N GLY A 413 9.88 2.14 4.00
CA GLY A 413 8.74 2.26 3.11
C GLY A 413 8.96 3.36 2.06
N GLN A 414 7.86 3.82 1.45
CA GLN A 414 7.91 4.80 0.36
C GLN A 414 8.48 6.14 0.85
N GLY A 415 8.32 6.49 2.13
CA GLY A 415 8.98 7.65 2.74
C GLY A 415 10.51 7.53 2.71
N GLY A 416 11.06 6.32 2.84
CA GLY A 416 12.49 6.07 2.68
C GLY A 416 12.97 6.36 1.25
N PHE A 417 12.23 5.89 0.25
CA PHE A 417 12.51 6.22 -1.16
C PHE A 417 12.42 7.73 -1.41
N ARG A 418 11.38 8.39 -0.89
CA ARG A 418 11.19 9.84 -1.02
C ARG A 418 12.37 10.62 -0.44
N GLU A 419 12.83 10.28 0.75
CA GLU A 419 13.97 10.98 1.37
C GLU A 419 15.29 10.71 0.65
N ALA A 420 15.50 9.49 0.14
CA ALA A 420 16.63 9.18 -0.73
C ALA A 420 16.60 10.03 -2.02
N PHE A 421 15.43 10.11 -2.67
CA PHE A 421 15.24 10.94 -3.86
C PHE A 421 15.42 12.44 -3.57
N ARG A 422 14.95 12.94 -2.42
CA ARG A 422 15.19 14.32 -1.99
C ARG A 422 16.68 14.63 -1.87
N GLY A 423 17.46 13.70 -1.30
CA GLY A 423 18.92 13.81 -1.22
C GLY A 423 19.56 13.88 -2.61
N LEU A 424 19.14 12.99 -3.51
CA LEU A 424 19.59 12.99 -4.91
C LEU A 424 19.27 14.32 -5.61
N TRP A 425 18.02 14.80 -5.51
CA TRP A 425 17.59 16.07 -6.09
C TRP A 425 18.44 17.24 -5.57
N THR A 426 18.65 17.30 -4.25
CA THR A 426 19.47 18.35 -3.61
C THR A 426 20.88 18.36 -4.19
N ALA A 427 21.51 17.19 -4.34
CA ALA A 427 22.84 17.08 -4.92
C ALA A 427 22.88 17.45 -6.41
N ALA A 428 21.87 17.04 -7.18
CA ALA A 428 21.80 17.29 -8.63
C ALA A 428 21.48 18.75 -8.99
N THR A 429 20.85 19.49 -8.08
CA THR A 429 20.31 20.84 -8.35
C THR A 429 20.93 21.93 -7.48
N ASN A 430 22.02 21.63 -6.77
CA ASN A 430 22.67 22.54 -5.83
C ASN A 430 21.71 23.10 -4.76
N GLY A 431 20.82 22.24 -4.26
CA GLY A 431 19.88 22.58 -3.19
C GLY A 431 18.61 23.30 -3.62
N ALA A 432 18.21 23.23 -4.89
CA ALA A 432 16.93 23.76 -5.34
C ALA A 432 15.75 23.08 -4.62
N GLU A 433 14.66 23.82 -4.42
CA GLU A 433 13.44 23.31 -3.78
C GLU A 433 12.78 22.25 -4.67
N LEU A 434 12.52 21.07 -4.10
CA LEU A 434 11.75 20.01 -4.75
C LEU A 434 10.25 20.20 -4.49
N LYS A 435 9.53 20.64 -5.53
CA LYS A 435 8.05 20.70 -5.49
C LYS A 435 7.47 19.29 -5.63
N GLN A 436 6.83 18.82 -4.57
CA GLN A 436 6.19 17.51 -4.50
C GLN A 436 4.91 17.58 -3.67
N THR A 437 3.95 16.70 -3.97
CA THR A 437 2.75 16.50 -3.16
C THR A 437 2.79 15.14 -2.51
N ILE A 438 2.54 15.10 -1.21
CA ILE A 438 2.56 13.85 -0.44
C ILE A 438 1.15 13.66 0.13
N ILE A 439 0.55 12.53 -0.18
CA ILE A 439 -0.70 12.06 0.42
C ILE A 439 -0.40 10.82 1.27
N GLY A 440 -1.43 10.24 1.87
CA GLY A 440 -1.35 9.19 2.88
C GLY A 440 -1.51 9.77 4.29
N LYS A 441 -1.76 8.94 5.29
CA LYS A 441 -1.72 9.35 6.70
C LYS A 441 -0.30 9.86 7.02
N PRO A 442 -0.09 10.98 7.73
CA PRO A 442 -1.05 11.76 8.51
C PRO A 442 -1.68 12.97 7.77
N TYR A 443 -1.60 13.04 6.44
CA TYR A 443 -1.98 14.24 5.69
C TYR A 443 -3.49 14.48 5.64
N GLN A 444 -3.86 15.76 5.77
CA GLN A 444 -5.24 16.27 5.77
C GLN A 444 -6.08 15.72 4.61
N SER A 445 -5.56 15.74 3.38
CA SER A 445 -6.27 15.32 2.18
C SER A 445 -6.69 13.84 2.21
N THR A 446 -5.89 12.98 2.85
CA THR A 446 -6.21 11.55 2.98
C THR A 446 -7.33 11.32 3.98
N TYR A 447 -7.33 12.05 5.09
CA TYR A 447 -8.42 11.98 6.08
C TYR A 447 -9.72 12.60 5.55
N GLU A 448 -9.65 13.66 4.75
CA GLU A 448 -10.79 14.22 4.01
C GLU A 448 -11.42 13.17 3.09
N PHE A 449 -10.60 12.49 2.29
CA PHE A 449 -11.07 11.42 1.42
C PHE A 449 -11.66 10.24 2.22
N ALA A 450 -10.99 9.84 3.30
CA ALA A 450 -11.45 8.79 4.20
C ALA A 450 -12.81 9.12 4.82
N GLU A 451 -12.99 10.35 5.32
CA GLU A 451 -14.26 10.79 5.87
C GLU A 451 -15.37 10.81 4.83
N GLN A 452 -15.10 11.25 3.60
CA GLN A 452 -16.06 11.21 2.50
C GLN A 452 -16.50 9.77 2.21
N ARG A 453 -15.56 8.82 2.13
CA ARG A 453 -15.85 7.39 1.95
C ARG A 453 -16.68 6.82 3.10
N LEU A 454 -16.32 7.15 4.34
CA LEU A 454 -17.04 6.71 5.53
C LEU A 454 -18.48 7.25 5.56
N ARG A 455 -18.69 8.51 5.17
CA ARG A 455 -20.04 9.10 5.06
C ARG A 455 -20.87 8.47 3.94
N GLN A 456 -20.25 8.16 2.80
CA GLN A 456 -20.91 7.41 1.72
C GLN A 456 -21.31 6.00 2.18
N HIS A 457 -20.44 5.32 2.93
CA HIS A 457 -20.74 4.02 3.51
C HIS A 457 -21.91 4.10 4.52
N ARG A 458 -21.91 5.07 5.43
CA ARG A 458 -23.03 5.35 6.36
C ARG A 458 -24.35 5.57 5.60
N LYS A 459 -24.34 6.38 4.53
CA LYS A 459 -25.53 6.60 3.69
C LYS A 459 -26.05 5.30 3.06
N ARG A 460 -25.15 4.41 2.63
CA ARG A 460 -25.52 3.11 2.05
C ARG A 460 -26.14 2.17 3.09
N LEU A 461 -25.63 2.17 4.33
CA LEU A 461 -26.13 1.32 5.41
C LEU A 461 -27.57 1.67 5.87
N PHE A 462 -27.94 2.95 5.82
CA PHE A 462 -29.18 3.45 6.43
C PHE A 462 -30.16 4.13 5.46
N GLY A 463 -29.81 4.29 4.18
CA GLY A 463 -30.64 4.90 3.14
C GLY A 463 -30.25 6.35 2.83
N SER A 464 -30.33 6.73 1.55
CA SER A 464 -29.71 7.94 1.00
C SER A 464 -30.32 9.27 1.47
N THR A 465 -31.58 9.28 1.86
CA THR A 465 -32.36 10.51 2.10
C THR A 465 -32.20 10.98 3.55
N GLY A 466 -31.44 12.07 3.78
CA GLY A 466 -31.40 12.79 5.05
C GLY A 466 -30.12 12.66 5.89
N LEU A 467 -29.19 11.76 5.55
CA LEU A 467 -27.92 11.56 6.28
C LEU A 467 -26.81 12.51 5.79
N ASN A 468 -27.11 13.81 5.74
CA ASN A 468 -26.13 14.86 5.44
C ASN A 468 -25.52 15.47 6.70
N ASP A 469 -26.01 15.09 7.88
CA ASP A 469 -25.40 15.39 9.16
C ASP A 469 -23.95 14.86 9.20
N PRO A 470 -23.05 15.59 9.88
CA PRO A 470 -21.72 15.07 10.15
C PRO A 470 -21.80 13.91 11.14
N LEU A 471 -20.80 13.03 11.08
CA LEU A 471 -20.55 12.13 12.20
C LEU A 471 -20.13 13.00 13.38
N ARG A 472 -20.72 12.82 14.55
CA ARG A 472 -20.25 13.48 15.77
C ARG A 472 -18.79 13.10 16.04
N LYS A 473 -18.45 11.81 15.90
CA LYS A 473 -17.13 11.30 16.26
C LYS A 473 -16.65 10.17 15.34
N VAL A 474 -15.36 10.16 15.02
CA VAL A 474 -14.69 9.07 14.30
C VAL A 474 -13.50 8.60 15.12
N TYR A 475 -13.41 7.30 15.37
CA TYR A 475 -12.30 6.69 16.08
C TYR A 475 -11.31 6.10 15.08
N MET A 476 -10.13 6.70 14.99
CA MET A 476 -9.00 6.15 14.23
C MET A 476 -8.25 5.16 15.12
N VAL A 477 -8.28 3.88 14.76
CA VAL A 477 -7.54 2.82 15.43
C VAL A 477 -6.27 2.52 14.63
N GLY A 478 -5.11 2.71 15.25
CA GLY A 478 -3.81 2.67 14.58
C GLY A 478 -2.69 2.18 15.49
N ASP A 479 -1.58 1.75 14.91
CA ASP A 479 -0.40 1.26 15.62
C ASP A 479 0.79 2.23 15.52
N ASN A 480 0.73 3.22 14.62
CA ASN A 480 1.83 4.13 14.32
C ASN A 480 1.55 5.57 14.82
N PRO A 481 2.26 6.05 15.86
CA PRO A 481 2.10 7.40 16.39
C PRO A 481 2.34 8.53 15.37
N GLU A 482 3.26 8.34 14.42
CA GLU A 482 3.61 9.36 13.41
C GLU A 482 2.62 9.41 12.24
N SER A 483 1.80 8.37 12.07
CA SER A 483 0.89 8.22 10.94
C SER A 483 -0.57 8.28 11.39
N ASP A 484 -1.05 7.26 12.10
CA ASP A 484 -2.46 7.14 12.48
C ASP A 484 -2.88 8.16 13.54
N ILE A 485 -2.06 8.25 14.59
CA ILE A 485 -2.36 9.08 15.77
C ILE A 485 -2.16 10.55 15.42
N ARG A 486 -1.00 10.89 14.82
CA ARG A 486 -0.74 12.24 14.32
C ARG A 486 -1.81 12.70 13.34
N GLY A 487 -2.22 11.84 12.41
CA GLY A 487 -3.24 12.15 11.42
C GLY A 487 -4.60 12.44 12.06
N ALA A 488 -5.07 11.55 12.95
CA ALA A 488 -6.35 11.74 13.63
C ALA A 488 -6.38 12.99 14.53
N ASN A 489 -5.29 13.27 15.25
CA ASN A 489 -5.19 14.46 16.11
C ASN A 489 -5.07 15.77 15.30
N GLY A 490 -4.35 15.71 14.17
CA GLY A 490 -4.09 16.86 13.31
C GLY A 490 -5.24 17.19 12.36
N TYR A 491 -6.08 16.22 12.04
CA TYR A 491 -7.15 16.37 11.06
C TYR A 491 -8.18 17.43 11.47
N ARG A 492 -8.62 18.21 10.49
CA ARG A 492 -9.71 19.19 10.63
C ARG A 492 -10.83 18.83 9.67
N SER A 493 -11.88 18.19 10.18
CA SER A 493 -13.00 17.78 9.34
C SER A 493 -13.71 19.00 8.71
N PRO A 494 -13.88 19.05 7.38
CA PRO A 494 -14.70 20.07 6.74
C PRO A 494 -16.20 19.90 7.03
N TYR A 495 -16.59 18.77 7.63
CA TYR A 495 -17.96 18.47 8.02
C TYR A 495 -18.22 18.69 9.51
N GLY A 496 -17.17 18.86 10.33
CA GLY A 496 -17.28 19.08 11.77
C GLY A 496 -17.20 17.81 12.61
N SER A 497 -16.82 16.67 12.04
CA SER A 497 -16.62 15.43 12.79
C SER A 497 -15.38 15.50 13.68
N LEU A 498 -15.49 15.09 14.94
CA LEU A 498 -14.35 14.97 15.84
C LEU A 498 -13.61 13.66 15.61
N TRP A 499 -12.31 13.69 15.34
CA TRP A 499 -11.50 12.48 15.23
C TRP A 499 -10.74 12.22 16.54
N SER A 500 -10.80 10.98 17.04
CA SER A 500 -10.09 10.53 18.23
C SER A 500 -9.20 9.35 17.89
N SER A 501 -8.01 9.33 18.48
CA SER A 501 -6.93 8.41 18.14
C SER A 501 -6.78 7.31 19.20
N LEU A 502 -6.90 6.06 18.77
CA LEU A 502 -6.78 4.87 19.61
C LEU A 502 -5.52 4.12 19.19
N LEU A 503 -4.50 4.14 20.05
CA LEU A 503 -3.22 3.51 19.77
C LEU A 503 -3.20 2.07 20.29
N VAL A 504 -3.00 1.09 19.40
CA VAL A 504 -2.85 -0.32 19.78
C VAL A 504 -1.38 -0.69 19.96
N LYS A 505 -1.10 -1.73 20.78
CA LYS A 505 0.26 -2.22 21.08
C LYS A 505 0.73 -3.36 20.15
N THR A 506 -0.03 -3.65 19.09
CA THR A 506 0.19 -4.84 18.23
C THR A 506 1.10 -4.60 17.03
N GLY A 507 1.58 -3.37 16.81
CA GLY A 507 2.35 -2.99 15.63
C GLY A 507 3.63 -2.17 15.92
N VAL A 508 3.81 -1.06 15.21
CA VAL A 508 4.98 -0.16 15.27
C VAL A 508 5.23 0.35 16.67
N TYR A 509 4.18 0.80 17.37
CA TYR A 509 4.27 1.16 18.78
C TYR A 509 4.51 -0.07 19.65
N ARG A 510 5.57 -0.01 20.46
CA ARG A 510 5.92 -1.05 21.44
C ARG A 510 5.67 -0.55 22.86
N GLU A 511 5.13 -1.42 23.69
CA GLU A 511 4.90 -1.14 25.10
C GLU A 511 6.20 -0.71 25.82
N GLY A 512 6.08 0.26 26.72
CA GLY A 512 7.20 0.86 27.43
C GLY A 512 7.84 2.07 26.73
N ASN A 513 7.56 2.29 25.44
CA ASN A 513 7.98 3.51 24.75
C ASN A 513 6.99 4.64 24.97
N VAL A 514 7.48 5.88 24.99
CA VAL A 514 6.63 7.07 24.92
C VAL A 514 6.24 7.29 23.46
N PRO A 515 4.94 7.34 23.10
CA PRO A 515 4.53 7.61 21.73
C PRO A 515 4.91 9.06 21.37
N SER A 516 5.35 9.28 20.14
CA SER A 516 5.76 10.60 19.67
C SER A 516 4.61 11.60 19.52
N CYS A 517 3.37 11.08 19.45
CA CYS A 517 2.13 11.82 19.52
C CYS A 517 1.25 11.20 20.61
N GLU A 518 0.68 12.02 21.48
CA GLU A 518 -0.22 11.54 22.54
C GLU A 518 -1.55 11.07 21.94
N PRO A 519 -1.94 9.79 22.10
CA PRO A 519 -3.23 9.29 21.64
C PRO A 519 -4.34 9.62 22.65
N THR A 520 -5.60 9.51 22.23
CA THR A 520 -6.75 9.62 23.14
C THR A 520 -6.74 8.49 24.18
N VAL A 521 -6.38 7.29 23.76
CA VAL A 521 -6.19 6.13 24.64
C VAL A 521 -5.21 5.15 24.00
N ILE A 522 -4.51 4.40 24.85
CA ILE A 522 -3.66 3.27 24.45
C ILE A 522 -4.35 1.99 24.88
N THR A 523 -4.58 1.06 23.94
CA THR A 523 -5.19 -0.25 24.21
C THR A 523 -4.24 -1.37 23.82
N LYS A 524 -4.48 -2.58 24.35
CA LYS A 524 -3.68 -3.75 24.04
C LYS A 524 -3.79 -4.14 22.57
N ASP A 525 -5.01 -4.23 22.06
CA ASP A 525 -5.34 -4.66 20.71
C ASP A 525 -6.60 -3.95 20.18
N VAL A 526 -7.00 -4.32 18.96
CA VAL A 526 -8.18 -3.76 18.27
C VAL A 526 -9.51 -4.13 18.93
N GLY A 527 -9.59 -5.28 19.61
CA GLY A 527 -10.79 -5.70 20.32
C GLY A 527 -11.10 -4.78 21.50
N GLU A 528 -10.08 -4.51 22.32
CA GLU A 528 -10.17 -3.56 23.43
C GLU A 528 -10.43 -2.12 22.94
N ALA A 529 -9.80 -1.71 21.83
CA ALA A 529 -10.04 -0.41 21.21
C ALA A 529 -11.52 -0.19 20.85
N VAL A 530 -12.14 -1.21 20.23
CA VAL A 530 -13.56 -1.14 19.83
C VAL A 530 -14.49 -1.11 21.04
N GLU A 531 -14.25 -1.91 22.08
CA GLU A 531 -15.06 -1.87 23.29
C GLU A 531 -15.00 -0.48 23.95
N TRP A 532 -13.79 0.03 24.17
CA TRP A 532 -13.58 1.33 24.79
C TRP A 532 -14.28 2.45 24.00
N ALA A 533 -14.16 2.46 22.67
CA ALA A 533 -14.78 3.47 21.82
C ALA A 533 -16.32 3.41 21.83
N ILE A 534 -16.90 2.21 21.92
CA ILE A 534 -18.36 2.03 22.04
C ILE A 534 -18.83 2.56 23.41
N GLU A 535 -18.10 2.31 24.49
CA GLU A 535 -18.41 2.86 25.81
C GLU A 535 -18.28 4.39 25.85
N ASP A 536 -17.20 4.93 25.27
CA ASP A 536 -16.98 6.37 25.16
C ASP A 536 -18.08 7.05 24.34
N ALA A 537 -18.52 6.42 23.24
CA ALA A 537 -19.59 6.93 22.41
C ALA A 537 -20.94 7.02 23.15
N LYS A 538 -21.20 6.11 24.11
CA LYS A 538 -22.42 6.10 24.94
C LYS A 538 -22.40 7.13 26.08
N LYS A 539 -21.22 7.52 26.57
CA LYS A 539 -21.10 8.51 27.66
C LYS A 539 -21.47 9.94 27.22
N MET A 540 -21.52 10.17 25.91
CA MET A 540 -21.77 11.49 25.31
C MET A 540 -23.17 11.64 24.69
N THR A 541 -24.05 10.66 24.86
CA THR A 541 -25.49 10.72 24.54
C THR A 541 -26.30 10.89 25.81
#